data_AF-A0A7C5IDR3-F1
#
_entry.id   AF-A0A7C5IDR3-F1
#
_cell.length_a   1.000
_cell.length_b   1.000
_cell.length_c   1.000
_cell.angle_alpha   90.00
_cell.angle_beta   90.00
_cell.angle_gamma   90.00
#
_symmetry.space_group_name_H-M   'P 1'
#
loop_
_entity.id
_entity.type
_entity.pdbx_description
1 polymer ?
#
loop_
_entity_poly.entity_id
_entity_poly.type
_entity_poly.pdbx_seq_one_letter_code
_entity_poly.pdbx_strand_id
1 'polypeptide(L)'
;MAVYQTMQKLLAAESCRDVRRLNSQELEQLYIEQDADAGMSFQEFARHQSRKVNQGIFKERFYFIRFIKDPEEIDLWYGDRCYHPLGRASITGWILDDQDAIFTPCRYLLSNAESADGSALPNLKEIVSFRGRFGEQAKAGEKICADGTLECVRDRRGKTWHRLLLGNSPHDRMVMQQR
;
A
#
# COMPACT_ATOMS: atom_id res chain seq x y z
N MET A 1 8.24 14.32 -5.29
CA MET A 1 6.91 14.85 -4.84
C MET A 1 6.14 15.75 -5.82
N ALA A 2 6.80 16.58 -6.65
CA ALA A 2 6.11 17.55 -7.51
C ALA A 2 5.09 16.94 -8.50
N VAL A 3 5.41 15.78 -9.10
CA VAL A 3 4.49 15.07 -10.01
C VAL A 3 3.22 14.62 -9.28
N TYR A 4 3.36 14.04 -8.09
CA TYR A 4 2.21 13.59 -7.29
C TYR A 4 1.25 14.74 -6.98
N GLN A 5 1.77 15.87 -6.48
CA GLN A 5 0.98 17.06 -6.19
C GLN A 5 0.34 17.67 -7.44
N THR A 6 1.04 17.63 -8.58
CA THR A 6 0.51 18.10 -9.86
C THR A 6 -0.65 17.21 -10.31
N MET A 7 -0.49 15.89 -10.25
CA MET A 7 -1.56 14.94 -10.58
C MET A 7 -2.76 15.08 -9.65
N GLN A 8 -2.55 15.30 -8.35
CA GLN A 8 -3.63 15.60 -7.41
C GLN A 8 -4.42 16.84 -7.84
N LYS A 9 -3.73 17.93 -8.19
CA LYS A 9 -4.36 19.17 -8.65
C LYS A 9 -5.13 18.96 -9.95
N LEU A 10 -4.55 18.25 -10.93
CA LEU A 10 -5.20 17.97 -12.20
C LEU A 10 -6.45 17.10 -12.03
N LEU A 11 -6.39 16.05 -11.22
CA LEU A 11 -7.52 15.16 -10.93
C LEU A 11 -8.62 15.82 -10.08
N ALA A 12 -8.32 16.91 -9.39
CA ALA A 12 -9.29 17.70 -8.62
C ALA A 12 -9.88 18.88 -9.43
N ALA A 13 -9.19 19.31 -10.49
CA ALA A 13 -9.60 20.47 -11.28
C ALA A 13 -10.66 20.07 -12.33
N GLU A 14 -11.88 20.57 -12.18
CA GLU A 14 -12.96 20.38 -13.16
C GLU A 14 -12.62 20.94 -14.56
N SER A 15 -11.67 21.87 -14.64
CA SER A 15 -11.21 22.47 -15.89
C SER A 15 -10.27 21.57 -16.71
N CYS A 16 -9.67 20.53 -16.13
CA CYS A 16 -8.79 19.61 -16.85
C CYS A 16 -9.60 18.47 -17.47
N ARG A 17 -9.95 18.59 -18.76
CA ARG A 17 -10.71 17.54 -19.47
C ARG A 17 -9.85 16.35 -19.91
N ASP A 18 -8.54 16.56 -20.02
CA ASP A 18 -7.63 15.56 -20.56
C ASP A 18 -7.25 14.48 -19.54
N VAL A 19 -7.28 14.77 -18.24
CA VAL A 19 -6.92 13.84 -17.15
C VAL A 19 -8.13 13.62 -16.25
N ARG A 20 -8.52 12.37 -16.04
CA ARG A 20 -9.62 12.03 -15.14
C ARG A 20 -9.39 10.74 -14.36
N ARG A 21 -10.13 10.60 -13.25
CA ARG A 21 -10.23 9.33 -12.51
C ARG A 21 -10.97 8.28 -13.34
N LEU A 22 -10.76 7.03 -12.96
CA LEU A 22 -11.51 5.90 -13.50
C LEU A 22 -12.98 6.02 -13.10
N ASN A 23 -13.87 5.75 -14.04
CA ASN A 23 -15.30 5.61 -13.76
C ASN A 23 -15.62 4.21 -13.22
N SER A 24 -16.87 3.95 -12.85
CA SER A 24 -17.29 2.67 -12.27
C SER A 24 -17.05 1.47 -13.20
N GLN A 25 -17.26 1.61 -14.51
CA GLN A 25 -17.05 0.53 -15.48
C GLN A 25 -15.56 0.21 -15.64
N GLU A 26 -14.71 1.24 -15.71
CA GLU A 26 -13.27 1.08 -15.77
C GLU A 26 -12.70 0.49 -14.48
N LEU A 27 -13.27 0.83 -13.32
CA LEU A 27 -12.93 0.22 -12.04
C LEU A 27 -13.34 -1.26 -11.98
N GLU A 28 -14.49 -1.61 -12.54
CA GLU A 28 -14.97 -3.00 -12.62
C GLU A 28 -14.08 -3.83 -13.55
N GLN A 29 -13.71 -3.28 -14.70
CA GLN A 29 -12.73 -3.91 -15.59
C GLN A 29 -11.38 -4.10 -14.90
N LEU A 30 -10.87 -3.07 -14.22
CA LEU A 30 -9.63 -3.16 -13.46
C LEU A 30 -9.70 -4.20 -12.33
N TYR A 31 -10.85 -4.34 -11.68
CA TYR A 31 -11.09 -5.35 -10.64
C TYR A 31 -11.00 -6.77 -11.20
N ILE A 32 -11.57 -7.01 -12.38
CA ILE A 32 -11.49 -8.30 -13.09
C ILE A 32 -10.05 -8.57 -13.56
N GLU A 33 -9.39 -7.58 -14.16
CA GLU A 33 -8.02 -7.71 -14.70
C GLU A 33 -6.97 -7.95 -13.62
N GLN A 34 -7.15 -7.36 -12.43
CA GLN A 34 -6.24 -7.56 -11.31
C GLN A 34 -6.42 -8.92 -10.64
N ASP A 35 -7.27 -9.80 -11.18
CA ASP A 35 -7.69 -11.08 -10.61
C ASP A 35 -7.93 -10.91 -9.11
N ALA A 36 -8.74 -9.88 -8.79
CA ALA A 36 -8.74 -9.28 -7.47
C ALA A 36 -9.03 -10.36 -6.42
N ASP A 37 -7.94 -10.67 -5.69
CA ASP A 37 -7.78 -11.54 -4.54
C ASP A 37 -9.08 -12.08 -3.97
N ALA A 38 -9.15 -13.41 -3.85
CA ALA A 38 -10.17 -14.10 -3.09
C ALA A 38 -10.33 -13.48 -1.68
N GLY A 39 -11.23 -12.49 -1.52
CA GLY A 39 -11.54 -11.88 -0.24
C GLY A 39 -11.70 -10.37 -0.15
N MET A 40 -11.64 -9.58 -1.24
CA MET A 40 -12.04 -8.14 -1.23
C MET A 40 -13.28 -7.91 -2.09
N SER A 41 -14.27 -7.18 -1.57
CA SER A 41 -15.45 -6.82 -2.37
C SER A 41 -15.11 -5.74 -3.42
N PHE A 42 -15.88 -5.70 -4.53
CA PHE A 42 -15.76 -4.62 -5.52
C PHE A 42 -15.94 -3.23 -4.88
N GLN A 43 -16.83 -3.10 -3.90
CA GLN A 43 -17.06 -1.82 -3.21
C GLN A 43 -15.81 -1.36 -2.46
N GLU A 44 -15.15 -2.26 -1.73
CA GLU A 44 -13.89 -1.96 -1.05
C GLU A 44 -12.80 -1.63 -2.07
N PHE A 45 -12.68 -2.42 -3.13
CA PHE A 45 -11.73 -2.18 -4.20
C PHE A 45 -11.93 -0.78 -4.82
N ALA A 46 -13.14 -0.45 -5.27
CA ALA A 46 -13.48 0.82 -5.87
C ALA A 46 -13.19 1.99 -4.92
N ARG A 47 -13.47 1.83 -3.61
CA ARG A 47 -13.12 2.82 -2.59
C ARG A 47 -11.60 3.02 -2.49
N HIS A 48 -10.82 1.95 -2.52
CA HIS A 48 -9.36 2.02 -2.47
C HIS A 48 -8.76 2.61 -3.75
N GLN A 49 -9.26 2.23 -4.92
CA GLN A 49 -8.75 2.72 -6.21
C GLN A 49 -9.15 4.17 -6.47
N SER A 50 -10.35 4.59 -6.07
CA SER A 50 -10.87 5.94 -6.34
C SER A 50 -10.06 7.05 -5.66
N ARG A 51 -9.36 6.74 -4.56
CA ARG A 51 -8.48 7.69 -3.86
C ARG A 51 -7.08 7.81 -4.46
N LYS A 52 -6.66 6.87 -5.31
CA LYS A 52 -5.30 6.85 -5.83
C LYS A 52 -5.06 7.96 -6.85
N VAL A 53 -3.86 8.49 -6.84
CA VAL A 53 -3.43 9.54 -7.78
C VAL A 53 -2.64 8.92 -8.93
N ASN A 54 -2.02 7.79 -8.65
CA ASN A 54 -1.07 7.12 -9.53
C ASN A 54 -1.70 6.41 -10.74
N GLN A 55 -3.02 6.44 -10.90
CA GLN A 55 -3.72 5.82 -12.03
C GLN A 55 -4.93 6.65 -12.46
N GLY A 56 -5.32 6.51 -13.73
CA GLY A 56 -6.45 7.23 -14.31
C GLY A 56 -6.46 7.15 -15.84
N ILE A 57 -7.20 8.05 -16.46
CA ILE A 57 -7.28 8.20 -17.92
C ILE A 57 -6.66 9.52 -18.34
N PHE A 58 -5.75 9.49 -19.31
CA PHE A 58 -5.26 10.65 -20.03
C PHE A 58 -5.62 10.52 -21.51
N LYS A 59 -6.45 11.43 -22.04
CA LYS A 59 -6.93 11.41 -23.44
C LYS A 59 -7.34 10.00 -23.90
N GLU A 60 -8.28 9.40 -23.17
CA GLU A 60 -8.85 8.06 -23.42
C GLU A 60 -7.89 6.88 -23.22
N ARG A 61 -6.66 7.13 -22.72
CA ARG A 61 -5.68 6.07 -22.44
C ARG A 61 -5.49 5.89 -20.95
N PHE A 62 -5.53 4.64 -20.49
CA PHE A 62 -5.17 4.30 -19.12
C PHE A 62 -3.71 4.64 -18.86
N TYR A 63 -3.45 5.31 -17.73
CA TYR A 63 -2.11 5.53 -17.23
C TYR A 63 -1.93 4.91 -15.84
N PHE A 64 -0.70 4.51 -15.57
CA PHE A 64 -0.22 4.17 -14.25
C PHE A 64 1.17 4.79 -14.05
N ILE A 65 1.38 5.45 -12.93
CA ILE A 65 2.63 6.12 -12.57
C ILE A 65 3.21 5.42 -11.34
N ARG A 66 4.45 4.92 -11.45
CA ARG A 66 5.16 4.40 -10.28
C ARG A 66 6.04 5.50 -9.70
N PHE A 67 5.77 5.88 -8.45
CA PHE A 67 6.65 6.79 -7.72
C PHE A 67 7.75 5.98 -7.03
N ILE A 68 9.00 6.41 -7.16
CA ILE A 68 10.16 5.81 -6.52
C ILE A 68 10.90 6.96 -5.84
N LYS A 69 11.49 6.69 -4.66
CA LYS A 69 12.33 7.65 -3.98
C LYS A 69 13.63 7.85 -4.76
N ASP A 70 14.11 9.08 -4.79
CA ASP A 70 15.44 9.36 -5.32
C ASP A 70 16.49 8.70 -4.41
N PRO A 71 17.63 8.23 -4.95
CA PRO A 71 18.66 7.59 -4.14
C PRO A 71 19.12 8.44 -2.94
N GLU A 72 19.14 9.77 -3.09
CA GLU A 72 19.51 10.73 -2.04
C GLU A 72 18.48 10.80 -0.90
N GLU A 73 17.23 10.41 -1.14
CA GLU A 73 16.17 10.32 -0.12
C GLU A 73 16.26 9.01 0.69
N ILE A 74 17.16 8.09 0.31
CA ILE A 74 17.31 6.77 0.90
C ILE A 74 18.65 6.67 1.63
N ASP A 75 18.62 6.79 2.95
CA ASP A 75 19.77 6.52 3.82
C ASP A 75 19.94 5.01 4.11
N LEU A 76 19.95 4.19 3.04
CA LEU A 76 20.13 2.74 3.12
C LEU A 76 20.92 2.24 1.92
N TRP A 77 21.99 1.50 2.20
CA TRP A 77 22.75 0.77 1.19
C TRP A 77 22.33 -0.69 1.12
N TYR A 78 22.61 -1.32 0.00
CA TYR A 78 22.45 -2.76 -0.13
C TYR A 78 23.26 -3.48 0.97
N GLY A 79 22.59 -4.40 1.68
CA GLY A 79 23.19 -5.12 2.82
C GLY A 79 23.04 -4.43 4.17
N ASP A 80 22.54 -3.19 4.25
CA ASP A 80 22.28 -2.53 5.54
C ASP A 80 21.11 -3.17 6.30
N ARG A 81 20.25 -3.91 5.61
CA ARG A 81 19.13 -4.66 6.17
C ARG A 81 19.07 -6.07 5.59
N CYS A 82 18.90 -7.05 6.48
CA CYS A 82 18.62 -8.43 6.12
C CYS A 82 17.19 -8.79 6.53
N TYR A 83 16.51 -9.56 5.69
CA TYR A 83 15.10 -9.94 5.86
C TYR A 83 14.98 -11.45 5.97
N HIS A 84 14.35 -11.95 7.03
CA HIS A 84 14.15 -13.37 7.27
C HIS A 84 12.65 -13.66 7.37
N PRO A 85 12.06 -14.46 6.46
CA PRO A 85 10.65 -14.80 6.54
C PRO A 85 10.37 -15.70 7.75
N LEU A 86 9.35 -15.35 8.53
CA LEU A 86 8.88 -16.10 9.70
C LEU A 86 7.61 -16.90 9.42
N GLY A 87 6.97 -16.68 8.26
CA GLY A 87 5.74 -17.36 7.85
C GLY A 87 4.64 -16.39 7.44
N ARG A 88 3.46 -16.94 7.16
CA ARG A 88 2.25 -16.16 6.87
C ARG A 88 1.65 -15.63 8.17
N ALA A 89 1.14 -14.40 8.15
CA ALA A 89 0.43 -13.82 9.27
C ALA A 89 -0.75 -12.96 8.81
N SER A 90 -1.82 -13.03 9.59
CA SER A 90 -2.97 -12.15 9.53
C SER A 90 -2.91 -11.21 10.73
N ILE A 91 -2.94 -9.90 10.49
CA ILE A 91 -2.81 -8.89 11.53
C ILE A 91 -3.91 -7.85 11.45
N THR A 92 -4.20 -7.22 12.58
CA THR A 92 -4.92 -5.95 12.64
C THR A 92 -4.03 -4.88 13.26
N GLY A 93 -4.30 -3.61 12.96
CA GLY A 93 -3.55 -2.50 13.54
C GLY A 93 -4.00 -1.16 13.01
N TRP A 94 -3.44 -0.09 13.56
CA TRP A 94 -3.70 1.28 13.14
C TRP A 94 -2.54 1.82 12.31
N ILE A 95 -2.84 2.45 11.18
CA ILE A 95 -1.83 3.17 10.42
C ILE A 95 -1.39 4.39 11.20
N LEU A 96 -0.13 4.40 11.62
CA LEU A 96 0.50 5.53 12.29
C LEU A 96 0.95 6.59 11.28
N ASP A 97 1.53 6.15 10.16
CA ASP A 97 2.09 7.02 9.13
C ASP A 97 1.96 6.36 7.75
N ASP A 98 1.50 7.13 6.77
CA ASP A 98 1.30 6.76 5.36
C ASP A 98 2.10 7.64 4.38
N GLN A 99 3.12 8.38 4.84
CA GLN A 99 3.91 9.28 3.97
C GLN A 99 4.58 8.52 2.82
N ASP A 100 4.96 7.26 3.08
CA ASP A 100 5.59 6.40 2.10
C ASP A 100 4.61 5.53 1.30
N ALA A 101 3.29 5.72 1.47
CA ALA A 101 2.26 4.90 0.84
C ALA A 101 2.21 5.05 -0.70
N ILE A 102 2.68 6.18 -1.23
CA ILE A 102 2.67 6.48 -2.68
C ILE A 102 3.85 5.83 -3.41
N PHE A 103 4.93 5.51 -2.70
CA PHE A 103 6.19 5.09 -3.30
C PHE A 103 6.22 3.58 -3.57
N THR A 104 7.25 3.13 -4.29
CA THR A 104 7.62 1.72 -4.41
C THR A 104 9.02 1.51 -3.83
N PRO A 105 9.19 0.64 -2.81
CA PRO A 105 8.10 -0.03 -2.09
C PRO A 105 7.21 0.96 -1.33
N CYS A 106 5.90 0.69 -1.27
CA CYS A 106 5.02 1.43 -0.40
C CYS A 106 5.23 0.96 1.04
N ARG A 107 5.12 1.89 1.99
CA ARG A 107 5.36 1.60 3.41
C ARG A 107 4.34 2.31 4.28
N TYR A 108 3.83 1.57 5.26
CA TYR A 108 2.91 2.06 6.27
C TYR A 108 3.47 1.75 7.64
N LEU A 109 3.63 2.76 8.50
CA LEU A 109 3.97 2.51 9.90
C LEU A 109 2.72 2.05 10.66
N LEU A 110 2.90 1.09 11.56
CA LEU A 110 1.82 0.53 12.37
C LEU A 110 1.94 0.96 13.83
N SER A 111 0.79 1.07 14.47
CA SER A 111 0.62 1.14 15.92
C SER A 111 -0.43 0.14 16.38
N ASN A 112 -0.28 -0.39 17.60
CA ASN A 112 -1.18 -1.36 18.21
C ASN A 112 -1.48 -2.56 17.28
N ALA A 113 -0.42 -3.17 16.76
CA ALA A 113 -0.55 -4.34 15.90
C ALA A 113 -0.88 -5.58 16.74
N GLU A 114 -1.82 -6.38 16.24
CA GLU A 114 -2.33 -7.60 16.88
C GLU A 114 -2.41 -8.71 15.83
N SER A 115 -2.17 -9.96 16.21
CA SER A 115 -2.46 -11.12 15.38
C SER A 115 -3.95 -11.46 15.37
N ALA A 116 -4.36 -12.40 14.51
CA ALA A 116 -5.76 -12.82 14.37
C ALA A 116 -6.41 -13.35 15.67
N ASP A 117 -5.61 -13.88 16.60
CA ASP A 117 -6.05 -14.33 17.93
C ASP A 117 -6.12 -13.20 18.98
N GLY A 118 -5.80 -11.95 18.60
CA GLY A 118 -5.75 -10.79 19.48
C GLY A 118 -4.44 -10.65 20.25
N SER A 119 -3.44 -11.51 20.01
CA SER A 119 -2.14 -11.38 20.68
C SER A 119 -1.39 -10.14 20.16
N ALA A 120 -0.87 -9.31 21.08
CA ALA A 120 -0.13 -8.12 20.71
C ALA A 120 1.18 -8.47 19.97
N LEU A 121 1.48 -7.73 18.90
CA LEU A 121 2.68 -7.86 18.08
C LEU A 121 3.58 -6.61 18.23
N PRO A 122 4.20 -6.39 19.41
CA PRO A 122 4.92 -5.14 19.70
C PRO A 122 6.12 -4.90 18.78
N ASN A 123 6.68 -5.96 18.19
CA ASN A 123 7.80 -5.88 17.26
C ASN A 123 7.36 -5.61 15.81
N LEU A 124 6.08 -5.76 15.46
CA LEU A 124 5.58 -5.45 14.12
C LEU A 124 5.44 -3.94 13.96
N LYS A 125 6.31 -3.35 13.14
CA LYS A 125 6.42 -1.89 13.00
C LYS A 125 5.84 -1.34 11.71
N GLU A 126 5.80 -2.16 10.65
CA GLU A 126 5.46 -1.64 9.33
C GLU A 126 4.86 -2.71 8.41
N ILE A 127 4.06 -2.25 7.45
CA ILE A 127 3.64 -3.00 6.27
C ILE A 127 4.43 -2.46 5.09
N VAL A 128 4.94 -3.36 4.23
CA VAL A 128 5.70 -3.01 3.03
C VAL A 128 5.14 -3.76 1.84
N SER A 129 5.07 -3.12 0.67
CA SER A 129 4.81 -3.83 -0.60
C SER A 129 5.58 -3.24 -1.77
N PHE A 130 6.02 -4.12 -2.67
CA PHE A 130 6.61 -3.74 -3.95
C PHE A 130 5.57 -3.73 -5.09
N ARG A 131 4.30 -4.08 -4.80
CA ARG A 131 3.22 -4.10 -5.77
C ARG A 131 2.39 -2.83 -5.67
N GLY A 132 2.27 -2.10 -6.77
CA GLY A 132 1.52 -0.83 -6.82
C GLY A 132 0.05 -0.94 -6.39
N ARG A 133 -0.54 -2.14 -6.39
CA ARG A 133 -1.91 -2.36 -5.92
C ARG A 133 -2.11 -2.03 -4.43
N PHE A 134 -1.07 -2.19 -3.60
CA PHE A 134 -1.12 -1.85 -2.18
C PHE A 134 -0.68 -0.41 -1.89
N GLY A 135 -0.29 0.37 -2.91
CA GLY A 135 -0.01 1.80 -2.76
C GLY A 135 -1.29 2.58 -2.50
N GLU A 136 -1.21 3.59 -1.63
CA GLU A 136 -2.34 4.47 -1.22
C GLU A 136 -3.59 3.71 -0.72
N GLN A 137 -3.41 2.49 -0.21
CA GLN A 137 -4.50 1.61 0.20
C GLN A 137 -4.95 1.83 1.64
N ALA A 138 -4.20 2.55 2.47
CA ALA A 138 -4.63 2.99 3.79
C ALA A 138 -4.11 4.39 4.10
N LYS A 139 -4.74 5.10 5.05
CA LYS A 139 -4.32 6.43 5.51
C LYS A 139 -4.00 6.42 7.00
N ALA A 140 -3.15 7.35 7.45
CA ALA A 140 -2.92 7.56 8.87
C ALA A 140 -4.24 7.73 9.64
N GLY A 141 -4.36 7.02 10.77
CA GLY A 141 -5.58 6.95 11.57
C GLY A 141 -6.62 5.91 11.13
N GLU A 142 -6.45 5.25 9.98
CA GLU A 142 -7.31 4.13 9.58
C GLU A 142 -6.88 2.84 10.31
N LYS A 143 -7.87 2.07 10.79
CA LYS A 143 -7.64 0.70 11.27
C LYS A 143 -7.73 -0.28 10.09
N ILE A 144 -6.80 -1.22 10.02
CA ILE A 144 -6.69 -2.19 8.92
C ILE A 144 -6.69 -3.62 9.41
N CYS A 145 -7.01 -4.53 8.49
CA CYS A 145 -6.68 -5.95 8.56
C CYS A 145 -5.81 -6.27 7.34
N ALA A 146 -4.70 -7.00 7.55
CA ALA A 146 -3.80 -7.37 6.47
C ALA A 146 -3.27 -8.80 6.59
N ASP A 147 -3.08 -9.44 5.45
CA ASP A 147 -2.56 -10.79 5.30
C ASP A 147 -1.30 -10.76 4.46
N GLY A 148 -0.18 -11.22 5.02
CA GLY A 148 1.12 -11.11 4.38
C GLY A 148 2.14 -12.13 4.89
N THR A 149 3.38 -11.97 4.41
CA THR A 149 4.53 -12.68 4.98
C THR A 149 5.12 -11.85 6.11
N LEU A 150 5.13 -12.39 7.32
CA LEU A 150 5.83 -11.78 8.44
C LEU A 150 7.34 -11.98 8.24
N GLU A 151 8.10 -10.90 8.34
CA GLU A 151 9.56 -10.94 8.20
C GLU A 151 10.24 -10.29 9.41
N CYS A 152 11.31 -10.93 9.89
CA CYS A 152 12.25 -10.30 10.81
C CYS A 152 13.27 -9.50 10.02
N VAL A 153 13.30 -8.20 10.26
CA VAL A 153 14.30 -7.28 9.72
C VAL A 153 15.41 -7.13 10.74
N ARG A 154 16.66 -7.25 10.29
CA ARG A 154 17.85 -6.94 11.08
C ARG A 154 18.64 -5.86 10.35
N ASP A 155 18.91 -4.75 11.01
CA ASP A 155 19.82 -3.73 10.47
C ASP A 155 21.30 -4.05 10.75
N ARG A 156 22.20 -3.31 10.09
CA ARG A 156 23.65 -3.44 10.25
C ARG A 156 24.15 -3.16 11.67
N ARG A 157 23.37 -2.47 12.50
CA ARG A 157 23.67 -2.19 13.92
C ARG A 157 23.15 -3.29 14.85
N GLY A 158 22.52 -4.33 14.30
CA GLY A 158 21.96 -5.45 15.06
C GLY A 158 20.57 -5.21 15.62
N LYS A 159 19.94 -4.06 15.34
CA LYS A 159 18.56 -3.79 15.75
C LYS A 159 17.62 -4.67 14.94
N THR A 160 16.65 -5.28 15.62
CA THR A 160 15.64 -6.13 14.99
C THR A 160 14.24 -5.60 15.18
N TRP A 161 13.41 -5.75 14.15
CA TRP A 161 11.96 -5.52 14.21
C TRP A 161 11.27 -6.44 13.22
N HIS A 162 9.94 -6.49 13.26
CA HIS A 162 9.14 -7.23 12.28
C HIS A 162 8.45 -6.28 11.30
N ARG A 163 8.29 -6.74 10.07
CA ARG A 163 7.43 -6.13 9.06
C ARG A 163 6.49 -7.17 8.46
N LEU A 164 5.36 -6.71 7.93
CA LEU A 164 4.48 -7.52 7.10
C LEU A 164 4.72 -7.17 5.63
N LEU A 165 5.19 -8.13 4.85
CA LEU A 165 5.39 -7.98 3.41
C LEU A 165 4.13 -8.43 2.65
N LEU A 166 3.61 -7.56 1.78
CA LEU A 166 2.46 -7.84 0.92
C LEU A 166 2.87 -7.91 -0.55
N GLY A 167 2.22 -8.78 -1.32
CA GLY A 167 2.37 -8.92 -2.76
C GLY A 167 3.28 -10.08 -3.20
N ASN A 168 3.60 -11.00 -2.29
CA ASN A 168 4.29 -12.25 -2.59
C ASN A 168 3.32 -13.41 -2.85
N SER A 169 2.06 -13.30 -2.42
CA SER A 169 1.00 -14.28 -2.66
C SER A 169 -0.25 -13.60 -3.23
N PRO A 170 -1.03 -14.27 -4.10
CA PRO A 170 -2.37 -13.83 -4.49
C PRO A 170 -3.38 -13.84 -3.33
N HIS A 171 -3.01 -14.37 -2.17
CA HIS A 171 -3.83 -14.29 -0.95
C HIS A 171 -3.43 -13.12 -0.04
N ASP A 172 -2.52 -12.25 -0.48
CA ASP A 172 -2.13 -11.06 0.28
C ASP A 172 -3.17 -9.95 0.12
N ARG A 173 -3.71 -9.47 1.23
CA ARG A 173 -4.70 -8.39 1.22
C ARG A 173 -4.41 -7.36 2.29
N MET A 174 -4.95 -6.16 2.08
CA MET A 174 -5.04 -5.13 3.11
C MET A 174 -6.38 -4.41 2.94
N VAL A 175 -7.23 -4.50 3.94
CA VAL A 175 -8.57 -3.91 3.94
C VAL A 175 -8.72 -3.01 5.15
N MET A 176 -9.52 -1.95 5.01
CA MET A 176 -9.87 -1.11 6.16
C MET A 176 -10.93 -1.82 6.99
N GLN A 177 -10.73 -1.89 8.30
CA GLN A 177 -11.75 -2.42 9.21
C GLN A 177 -12.83 -1.35 9.41
N GLN A 178 -14.07 -1.64 9.02
CA GLN A 178 -15.22 -0.80 9.38
C GLN A 178 -15.54 -0.97 10.87
N ARG A 179 -15.97 0.11 11.50
CA ARG A 179 -16.57 0.09 12.84
C ARG A 179 -17.98 -0.47 12.78
#